data_AF-A0A934PSL9-F1
#
_entry.id   AF-A0A934PSL9-F1
#
_cell.length_a   1.000
_cell.length_b   1.000
_cell.length_c   1.000
_cell.angle_alpha   90.00
_cell.angle_beta   90.00
_cell.angle_gamma   90.00
#
_symmetry.space_group_name_H-M   'P 1'
#
loop_
_entity.id
_entity.type
_entity.pdbx_description
1 polymer ?
#
loop_
_entity_poly.entity_id
_entity_poly.type
_entity_poly.pdbx_seq_one_letter_code
_entity_poly.pdbx_strand_id
1 'polypeptide(L)'
;MGKSGVNLKGAKHITNPGHSAYSNGNIVGTTNLAWFLRNNYLGKPEIYNGTKDDVLQNVLGRQGIIYFQGIVEGGVRSNANGHMELWDRTHYMSNFSHEQMFGRTTIWFWPLKQK
;
A
#
# COMPACT_ATOMS: atom_id res chain seq x y z
N MET A 1 12.77 3.58 -2.56
CA MET A 1 12.55 4.32 -3.81
C MET A 1 13.79 4.97 -4.41
N GLY A 2 14.77 5.44 -3.63
CA GLY A 2 15.99 6.06 -4.17
C GLY A 2 16.82 5.21 -5.15
N LYS A 3 16.60 3.88 -5.22
CA LYS A 3 17.25 2.96 -6.17
C LYS A 3 16.35 2.47 -7.31
N SER A 4 15.06 2.84 -7.32
CA SER A 4 14.08 2.34 -8.31
C SER A 4 13.75 3.35 -9.40
N GLY A 5 14.43 4.49 -9.46
CA GLY A 5 14.14 5.59 -10.41
C GLY A 5 12.87 6.39 -10.09
N VAL A 6 12.18 6.09 -8.98
CA VAL A 6 11.01 6.86 -8.53
C VAL A 6 11.48 8.11 -7.78
N ASN A 7 11.14 9.28 -8.33
CA ASN A 7 11.46 10.56 -7.73
C ASN A 7 10.26 11.04 -6.89
N LEU A 8 10.49 11.46 -5.64
CA LEU A 8 9.42 11.97 -4.78
C LEU A 8 9.22 13.49 -4.91
N LYS A 9 9.93 14.16 -5.83
CA LYS A 9 9.80 15.59 -6.07
C LYS A 9 8.36 15.95 -6.45
N GLY A 10 7.78 16.91 -5.73
CA GLY A 10 6.42 17.41 -5.97
C GLY A 10 5.32 16.59 -5.31
N ALA A 11 5.66 15.55 -4.55
CA ALA A 11 4.67 14.83 -3.77
C ALA A 11 4.05 15.72 -2.68
N LYS A 12 2.74 15.61 -2.51
CA LYS A 12 1.97 16.38 -1.52
C LYS A 12 1.20 15.43 -0.62
N HIS A 13 0.99 15.84 0.63
CA HIS A 13 0.09 15.13 1.53
C HIS A 13 -1.35 15.37 1.09
N ILE A 14 -2.10 14.30 0.84
CA ILE A 14 -3.53 14.34 0.49
C ILE A 14 -4.38 14.24 1.77
N THR A 15 -3.83 13.61 2.80
CA THR A 15 -4.36 13.53 4.15
C THR A 15 -3.38 14.19 5.11
N ASN A 16 -3.84 14.74 6.23
CA ASN A 16 -2.97 15.26 7.30
C ASN A 16 -2.39 14.05 8.08
N PRO A 17 -1.13 13.65 7.85
CA PRO A 17 -0.61 12.41 8.39
C PRO A 17 -0.03 12.58 9.81
N GLY A 18 -0.22 13.75 10.44
CA GLY A 18 0.51 14.17 11.63
C GLY A 18 1.91 14.69 11.28
N HIS A 19 2.58 15.29 12.27
CA HIS A 19 3.93 15.82 12.12
C HIS A 19 4.95 14.73 12.44
N SER A 20 5.91 14.50 11.55
CA SER A 20 7.10 13.68 11.85
C SER A 20 8.35 14.53 11.66
N ALA A 21 9.16 14.64 12.70
CA ALA A 21 10.45 15.33 12.67
C ALA A 21 11.42 14.70 11.66
N TYR A 22 11.18 13.46 11.23
CA TYR A 22 11.99 12.74 10.25
C TYR A 22 11.49 12.91 8.81
N SER A 23 10.41 13.67 8.61
CA SER A 23 9.79 13.75 7.29
C SER A 23 10.67 14.42 6.26
N ASN A 24 11.52 15.40 6.58
CA ASN A 24 12.50 16.02 5.65
C ASN A 24 11.98 16.23 4.21
N GLY A 25 10.72 16.65 4.04
CA GLY A 25 10.09 16.85 2.71
C GLY A 25 9.64 15.57 1.98
N ASN A 26 9.72 14.41 2.62
CA ASN A 26 9.17 13.14 2.14
C ASN A 26 7.66 13.04 2.42
N ILE A 27 6.96 12.27 1.59
CA ILE A 27 5.58 11.89 1.85
C ILE A 27 5.51 11.12 3.17
N VAL A 28 4.72 11.64 4.11
CA VAL A 28 4.39 10.98 5.37
C VAL A 28 3.03 10.32 5.18
N GLY A 29 2.94 9.05 5.56
CA GLY A 29 1.71 8.26 5.50
C GLY A 29 1.58 7.44 4.22
N THR A 30 1.25 6.17 4.41
CA THR A 30 1.15 5.13 3.38
C THR A 30 0.06 5.43 2.35
N THR A 31 -1.06 6.03 2.80
CA THR A 31 -2.15 6.49 1.91
C THR A 31 -1.69 7.57 0.94
N ASN A 32 -0.91 8.54 1.42
CA ASN A 32 -0.38 9.60 0.56
C ASN A 32 0.60 9.02 -0.48
N LEU A 33 1.42 8.04 -0.06
CA LEU A 33 2.34 7.35 -0.96
C LEU A 33 1.60 6.55 -2.04
N ALA A 34 0.56 5.80 -1.67
CA ALA A 34 -0.28 5.03 -2.59
C ALA A 34 -0.90 5.90 -3.68
N TRP A 35 -1.47 7.04 -3.30
CA TRP A 35 -2.04 7.98 -4.26
C TRP A 35 -0.98 8.65 -5.13
N PHE A 36 0.17 9.02 -4.57
CA PHE A 36 1.26 9.60 -5.34
C PHE A 36 1.77 8.62 -6.40
N LEU A 37 1.99 7.36 -6.03
CA LEU A 37 2.40 6.32 -6.97
C LEU A 37 1.35 6.07 -8.04
N ARG A 38 0.07 5.96 -7.67
CA ARG A 38 -1.06 5.82 -8.60
C ARG A 38 -1.07 6.90 -9.66
N ASN A 39 -0.92 8.16 -9.25
CA ASN A 39 -1.12 9.31 -10.12
C ASN A 39 0.10 9.62 -11.00
N ASN A 40 1.31 9.22 -10.59
CA ASN A 40 2.55 9.66 -11.24
C ASN A 40 3.40 8.51 -11.83
N TYR A 41 3.26 7.27 -11.34
CA TYR A 41 4.21 6.19 -11.66
C TYR A 41 3.56 4.89 -12.10
N LEU A 42 2.59 4.38 -11.35
CA LEU A 42 2.07 3.02 -11.50
C LEU A 42 0.73 2.95 -12.25
N GLY A 43 0.04 4.08 -12.41
CA GLY A 43 -1.30 4.10 -12.98
C GLY A 43 -2.36 3.48 -12.06
N LYS A 44 -3.47 3.02 -12.65
CA LYS A 44 -4.61 2.46 -11.91
C LYS A 44 -4.25 1.08 -11.33
N PRO A 45 -4.43 0.84 -10.02
CA PRO A 45 -4.33 -0.50 -9.45
C PRO A 45 -5.55 -1.35 -9.78
N GLU A 46 -5.40 -2.66 -9.58
CA GLU A 46 -6.52 -3.56 -9.30
C GLU A 46 -7.01 -3.29 -7.88
N ILE A 47 -8.33 -3.17 -7.69
CA ILE A 47 -8.93 -2.85 -6.39
C ILE A 47 -9.78 -4.02 -5.95
N TYR A 48 -9.53 -4.50 -4.73
CA TYR A 48 -10.25 -5.59 -4.12
C TYR A 48 -10.87 -5.16 -2.78
N ASN A 49 -11.94 -5.84 -2.40
CA ASN A 49 -12.58 -5.75 -1.10
C ASN A 49 -12.29 -7.02 -0.30
N GLY A 50 -11.47 -6.89 0.73
CA GLY A 50 -11.06 -8.00 1.58
C GLY A 50 -12.18 -8.72 2.35
N THR A 51 -13.40 -8.17 2.38
CA THR A 51 -14.59 -8.89 2.94
C THR A 51 -15.34 -9.75 1.93
N LYS A 52 -15.08 -9.54 0.65
CA LYS A 52 -15.86 -10.14 -0.45
C LYS A 52 -15.00 -11.00 -1.36
N ASP A 53 -13.74 -10.62 -1.53
CA ASP A 53 -12.84 -11.22 -2.49
C ASP A 53 -11.79 -12.07 -1.76
N ASP A 54 -11.46 -13.24 -2.33
CA ASP A 54 -10.25 -13.97 -1.95
C ASP A 54 -9.04 -13.30 -2.63
N VAL A 55 -8.63 -12.18 -2.06
CA VAL A 55 -7.58 -11.34 -2.66
C VAL A 55 -6.25 -12.08 -2.71
N LEU A 56 -5.97 -12.96 -1.74
CA LEU A 56 -4.76 -13.77 -1.73
C LEU A 56 -4.68 -14.64 -2.98
N GLN A 57 -5.75 -15.36 -3.33
CA GLN A 57 -5.78 -16.17 -4.55
C GLN A 57 -5.63 -15.31 -5.82
N ASN A 58 -6.19 -14.09 -5.84
CA ASN A 58 -6.08 -13.18 -6.98
C ASN A 58 -4.65 -12.63 -7.20
N VAL A 59 -3.84 -12.54 -6.15
CA VAL A 59 -2.46 -12.00 -6.23
C VAL A 59 -1.38 -13.09 -6.14
N LEU A 60 -1.75 -14.33 -5.81
CA LEU A 60 -0.82 -15.45 -5.72
C LEU A 60 -0.11 -15.69 -7.07
N GLY A 61 1.20 -15.95 -7.03
CA GLY A 61 2.03 -16.17 -8.22
C GLY A 61 2.42 -14.87 -8.96
N ARG A 62 1.86 -13.72 -8.56
CA ARG A 62 2.09 -12.43 -9.21
C ARG A 62 3.03 -11.58 -8.36
N GLN A 63 3.90 -10.78 -8.98
CA GLN A 63 4.77 -9.87 -8.25
C GLN A 63 4.24 -8.44 -8.40
N GLY A 64 4.30 -7.64 -7.35
CA GLY A 64 3.70 -6.32 -7.38
C GLY A 64 4.02 -5.42 -6.21
N ILE A 65 3.41 -4.24 -6.24
CA ILE A 65 3.25 -3.40 -5.05
C ILE A 65 1.82 -3.63 -4.56
N ILE A 66 1.67 -3.88 -3.27
CA ILE A 66 0.37 -4.06 -2.63
C ILE A 66 0.17 -2.99 -1.56
N TYR A 67 -1.02 -2.43 -1.50
CA TYR A 67 -1.43 -1.45 -0.49
C TYR A 67 -2.74 -1.89 0.15
N PHE A 68 -2.76 -1.88 1.48
CA PHE A 68 -3.89 -2.22 2.32
C PHE A 68 -4.38 -0.97 3.03
N GLN A 69 -5.63 -0.60 2.80
CA GLN A 69 -6.28 0.53 3.44
C GLN A 69 -7.25 0.05 4.51
N GLY A 70 -7.18 0.68 5.68
CA GLY A 70 -8.11 0.39 6.77
C GLY A 70 -7.71 -0.81 7.61
N ILE A 71 -6.40 -1.07 7.74
CA ILE A 71 -5.89 -2.21 8.53
C ILE A 71 -6.22 -2.03 10.02
N VAL A 72 -6.31 -3.15 10.74
CA VAL A 72 -6.48 -3.16 12.20
C VAL A 72 -5.10 -3.14 12.86
N GLU A 73 -4.79 -2.03 13.53
CA GLU A 73 -3.52 -1.84 14.24
C GLU A 73 -3.81 -1.46 15.69
N GLY A 74 -3.16 -2.14 16.65
CA GLY A 74 -3.42 -1.91 18.08
C GLY A 74 -4.87 -2.19 18.51
N GLY A 75 -5.60 -3.05 17.79
CA GLY A 75 -7.02 -3.34 18.03
C GLY A 75 -7.99 -2.29 17.48
N VAL A 76 -7.48 -1.22 16.85
CA VAL A 76 -8.30 -0.14 16.29
C VAL A 76 -8.22 -0.15 14.77
N ARG A 77 -9.37 -0.04 14.12
CA ARG A 77 -9.49 0.12 12.67
C ARG A 77 -9.59 1.61 12.34
N SER A 78 -8.81 2.07 11.38
CA SER A 78 -8.93 3.44 10.86
C SER A 78 -8.61 3.47 9.38
N ASN A 79 -9.39 4.24 8.60
CA ASN A 79 -9.09 4.50 7.19
C ASN A 79 -7.76 5.24 6.98
N ALA A 80 -7.21 5.81 8.05
CA ALA A 80 -5.87 6.40 8.07
C ALA A 80 -4.76 5.34 8.22
N ASN A 81 -5.08 4.16 8.75
CA ASN A 81 -4.12 3.06 8.91
C ASN A 81 -3.98 2.36 7.56
N GLY A 82 -2.90 2.68 6.87
CA GLY A 82 -2.53 2.07 5.61
C GLY A 82 -1.23 1.31 5.74
N HIS A 83 -1.11 0.17 5.06
CA HIS A 83 0.14 -0.57 4.93
C HIS A 83 0.48 -0.78 3.46
N MET A 84 1.75 -0.67 3.09
CA MET A 84 2.20 -0.88 1.71
C MET A 84 3.51 -1.63 1.74
N GLU A 85 3.62 -2.58 0.83
CA GLU A 85 4.81 -3.41 0.70
C GLU A 85 4.98 -3.98 -0.70
N LEU A 86 6.14 -4.60 -0.92
CA LEU A 86 6.42 -5.39 -2.10
C LEU A 86 5.84 -6.79 -1.89
N TRP A 87 5.03 -7.22 -2.85
CA TRP A 87 4.46 -8.55 -2.88
C TRP A 87 5.31 -9.45 -3.77
N ASP A 88 5.85 -10.52 -3.19
CA ASP A 88 6.85 -11.40 -3.82
C ASP A 88 6.28 -12.72 -4.35
N ARG A 89 5.01 -12.71 -4.79
CA ARG A 89 4.23 -13.84 -5.33
C ARG A 89 3.59 -14.73 -4.29
N THR A 90 4.18 -14.85 -3.11
CA THR A 90 3.68 -15.78 -2.09
C THR A 90 3.52 -15.11 -0.74
N HIS A 91 4.33 -14.10 -0.43
CA HIS A 91 4.31 -13.48 0.88
C HIS A 91 4.33 -11.96 0.80
N TYR A 92 3.82 -11.40 1.89
CA TYR A 92 4.01 -10.02 2.28
C TYR A 92 5.03 -10.05 3.44
N MET A 93 5.91 -9.05 3.52
CA MET A 93 7.03 -9.00 4.45
C MET A 93 6.62 -8.59 5.87
N SER A 94 5.44 -8.01 6.04
CA SER A 94 4.97 -7.50 7.33
C SER A 94 4.54 -8.61 8.31
N ASN A 95 4.75 -8.37 9.62
CA ASN A 95 4.35 -9.30 10.69
C ASN A 95 2.85 -9.21 11.04
N PHE A 96 2.04 -8.57 10.20
CA PHE A 96 0.60 -8.48 10.43
C PHE A 96 -0.07 -9.82 10.09
N SER A 97 -1.07 -10.21 10.89
CA SER A 97 -1.83 -11.42 10.58
C SER A 97 -2.65 -11.25 9.30
N HIS A 98 -3.01 -12.39 8.69
CA HIS A 98 -3.80 -12.40 7.46
C HIS A 98 -5.11 -11.62 7.62
N GLU A 99 -5.82 -11.80 8.74
CA GLU A 99 -7.07 -11.08 9.03
C GLU A 99 -6.86 -9.56 9.15
N GLN A 100 -5.72 -9.10 9.67
CA GLN A 100 -5.44 -7.66 9.78
C GLN A 100 -5.19 -7.00 8.43
N MET A 101 -4.62 -7.75 7.48
CA MET A 101 -4.21 -7.25 6.17
C MET A 101 -5.30 -7.45 5.12
N PHE A 102 -5.85 -8.66 5.06
CA PHE A 102 -6.82 -9.08 4.05
C PHE A 102 -8.26 -9.01 4.55
N GLY A 103 -8.49 -9.06 5.86
CA GLY A 103 -9.83 -8.94 6.43
C GLY A 103 -10.29 -7.49 6.51
N ARG A 104 -11.45 -7.18 5.92
CA ARG A 104 -12.13 -5.87 6.10
C ARG A 104 -11.33 -4.66 5.61
N THR A 105 -10.42 -4.85 4.66
CA THR A 105 -9.61 -3.80 4.04
C THR A 105 -10.01 -3.54 2.59
N THR A 106 -9.68 -2.34 2.10
CA THR A 106 -9.63 -2.09 0.66
C THR A 106 -8.19 -2.32 0.21
N ILE A 107 -7.99 -3.15 -0.80
CA ILE A 107 -6.66 -3.61 -1.21
C ILE A 107 -6.40 -3.15 -2.62
N TRP A 108 -5.28 -2.48 -2.85
CA TRP A 108 -4.82 -2.04 -4.15
C TRP A 108 -3.59 -2.85 -4.55
N PHE A 109 -3.61 -3.40 -5.76
CA PHE A 109 -2.49 -4.17 -6.30
C PHE A 109 -2.03 -3.59 -7.64
N TRP A 110 -0.73 -3.29 -7.73
CA TRP A 110 -0.07 -2.93 -8.99
C TRP A 110 0.86 -4.07 -9.40
N PRO A 111 0.48 -4.88 -10.40
CA PRO A 111 1.36 -5.92 -10.90
C PRO A 111 2.61 -5.30 -11.56
N LEU A 112 3.78 -5.77 -11.17
CA LEU A 112 5.02 -5.43 -11.84
C LEU A 112 5.23 -6.40 -13.00
N LYS A 113 5.42 -5.86 -14.20
CA LYS A 113 5.71 -6.67 -15.38
C LYS A 113 7.04 -7.38 -15.18
N GLN A 114 7.07 -8.70 -15.41
CA GLN A 114 8.32 -9.43 -15.55
C GLN A 114 9.00 -8.94 -16.83
N LYS A 115 10.30 -8.64 -16.74
CA LYS A 115 11.14 -8.43 -17.93
C LYS A 115 11.55 -9.76 -18.50
#